data_AF-A0A9E5V2R8-F1
#
_entry.id   AF-A0A9E5V2R8-F1
#
_cell.length_a   1.000
_cell.length_b   1.000
_cell.length_c   1.000
_cell.angle_alpha   90.00
_cell.angle_beta   90.00
_cell.angle_gamma   90.00
#
_symmetry.space_group_name_H-M   'P 1'
#
loop_
_entity.id
_entity.type
_entity.pdbx_description
1 polymer ?
#
loop_
_entity_poly.entity_id
_entity_poly.type
_entity_poly.pdbx_seq_one_letter_code
_entity_poly.pdbx_strand_id
1 'polypeptide(L)' 'MKTDFDFPNKYLIGPVVFRPEFNAQAEVINANQAWSLFFTAGQEDKILGFNAGPGQFFTNLLFAAGVAGILWATLFNSVV' A
#
# COMPACT_ATOMS: atom_id res chain seq x y z
N MET A 1 22.90 -3.58 24.67
CA MET A 1 21.88 -3.05 23.74
C MET A 1 21.12 -1.97 24.50
N LYS A 2 21.11 -0.73 24.00
CA LYS A 2 20.26 0.33 24.54
C LYS A 2 18.96 0.24 23.77
N THR A 3 17.89 -0.17 24.44
CA THR A 3 16.56 -0.23 23.83
C THR A 3 15.94 1.16 24.00
N ASP A 4 15.84 1.93 22.91
CA ASP A 4 15.05 3.18 22.87
C ASP A 4 13.54 2.87 22.85
N PHE A 5 13.14 1.87 23.64
CA PHE A 5 11.76 1.44 23.73
C PHE A 5 11.05 2.36 24.72
N ASP A 6 10.55 3.49 24.21
CA ASP A 6 9.80 4.48 24.97
C ASP A 6 8.37 3.96 25.21
N PHE A 7 8.19 3.27 26.34
CA PHE A 7 6.86 2.94 26.87
C PHE A 7 6.47 3.98 27.93
N PRO A 8 5.27 4.59 27.85
CA PRO A 8 4.11 4.14 27.08
C PRO A 8 3.81 5.03 25.87
N ASN A 9 4.38 4.75 24.70
CA ASN A 9 3.94 5.39 23.47
C ASN A 9 2.61 4.76 22.96
N LYS A 10 1.52 5.53 23.08
CA LYS A 10 0.16 5.15 22.64
C LYS A 10 0.04 4.81 21.15
N TYR A 11 0.99 5.24 20.33
CA TYR A 11 1.02 4.98 18.88
C TYR A 11 1.69 3.66 18.50
N LEU A 12 2.23 2.92 19.48
CA LEU A 12 2.74 1.56 19.29
C LEU A 12 1.62 0.55 19.06
N ILE A 13 0.40 0.82 19.56
CA ILE A 13 -0.76 -0.04 19.43
C ILE A 13 -1.69 0.56 18.38
N GLY A 14 -1.55 0.13 17.13
CA GLY A 14 -2.41 0.53 16.03
C GLY A 14 -1.68 0.72 14.69
N PRO A 15 -2.43 1.05 13.63
CA PRO A 15 -1.87 1.25 12.29
C PRO A 15 -0.77 2.31 12.27
N VAL A 16 0.35 2.00 11.61
CA VAL A 16 1.52 2.86 11.44
C VAL A 16 1.15 4.17 10.73
N VAL A 17 0.16 4.14 9.85
CA VAL A 17 -0.32 5.32 9.11
C VAL A 17 -0.86 6.45 9.99
N PHE A 18 -1.27 6.16 11.24
CA PHE A 18 -1.73 7.16 12.19
C PHE A 18 -0.65 7.69 13.12
N ARG A 19 0.58 7.16 13.00
CA ARG A 19 1.69 7.61 13.83
C ARG A 19 2.12 9.02 13.42
N PRO A 20 2.34 9.93 14.37
CA PRO A 20 2.84 11.28 14.05
C PRO A 20 4.14 11.24 13.27
N GLU A 21 5.06 10.32 13.59
CA GLU A 21 6.34 10.18 12.87
C GLU A 21 6.19 9.85 11.39
N PHE A 22 5.25 8.96 11.03
CA PHE A 22 4.97 8.56 9.65
C PHE A 22 4.49 9.75 8.80
N ASN A 23 3.69 10.63 9.41
CA ASN A 23 3.11 11.79 8.73
C ASN A 23 3.98 13.06 8.82
N ALA A 24 4.77 13.22 9.88
CA ALA A 24 5.56 14.44 10.12
C ALA A 24 6.66 14.68 9.08
N GLN A 25 7.13 13.60 8.45
CA GLN A 25 8.22 13.65 7.46
C GLN A 25 7.71 13.46 6.03
N ALA A 26 6.39 13.25 5.84
CA ALA A 26 5.81 12.75 4.60
C ALA A 26 6.69 11.64 4.02
N GLU A 27 6.90 10.59 4.82
CA GLU A 27 7.84 9.52 4.50
C GLU A 27 7.53 9.00 3.08
N VAL A 28 8.48 9.15 2.16
CA VAL A 28 8.28 8.81 0.75
C VAL A 28 8.24 7.29 0.64
N ILE A 29 7.04 6.74 0.71
CA ILE A 29 6.79 5.31 0.52
C ILE A 29 6.84 4.97 -0.98
N ASN A 30 7.48 3.85 -1.31
CA ASN A 30 7.47 3.31 -2.66
C ASN A 30 6.17 2.52 -2.97
N ALA A 31 5.99 2.10 -4.22
CA ALA A 31 4.79 1.38 -4.65
C ALA A 31 4.54 0.09 -3.84
N ASN A 32 5.57 -0.66 -3.47
CA ASN A 32 5.36 -1.86 -2.65
C ASN A 32 4.92 -1.52 -1.24
N GLN A 33 5.52 -0.48 -0.67
CA GLN A 33 5.21 -0.05 0.68
C GLN A 33 3.75 0.39 0.75
N ALA A 34 3.30 1.13 -0.26
CA ALA A 34 1.88 1.46 -0.43
C ALA A 34 0.98 0.21 -0.52
N TRP A 35 1.36 -0.79 -1.32
CA TRP A 35 0.60 -2.04 -1.40
C TRP A 35 0.66 -2.86 -0.09
N SER A 36 1.79 -2.86 0.61
CA SER A 36 1.96 -3.53 1.91
C SER A 36 1.04 -2.90 2.96
N LEU A 37 1.03 -1.56 3.02
CA LEU A 37 0.12 -0.81 3.87
C LEU A 37 -1.34 -1.07 3.50
N PHE A 38 -1.67 -1.12 2.22
CA PHE A 38 -3.02 -1.43 1.75
C PHE A 38 -3.50 -2.81 2.24
N PHE A 39 -2.71 -3.86 2.02
CA PHE A 39 -3.09 -5.22 2.41
C PHE A 39 -3.05 -5.45 3.93
N THR A 40 -2.28 -4.66 4.68
CA THR A 40 -2.22 -4.73 6.15
C THR A 40 -3.17 -3.77 6.86
N ALA A 41 -4.06 -3.09 6.13
CA ALA A 41 -4.90 -2.03 6.69
C ALA A 41 -4.07 -0.98 7.48
N GLY A 42 -2.86 -0.69 6.99
CA GLY A 42 -1.94 0.30 7.54
C GLY A 42 -1.13 -0.19 8.75
N GLN A 43 -1.15 -1.48 9.10
CA GLN A 43 -0.45 -1.99 10.28
C GLN A 43 1.04 -2.23 10.09
N GLU A 44 1.48 -2.76 8.95
CA GLU A 44 2.90 -3.04 8.73
C GLU A 44 3.34 -2.77 7.29
N ASP A 45 4.29 -1.84 7.16
CA ASP A 45 5.03 -1.61 5.94
C ASP A 45 6.21 -2.59 5.78
N LYS A 46 5.94 -3.90 5.85
CA LYS A 46 6.98 -4.94 5.78
C LYS A 46 6.57 -6.22 5.05
N ILE A 47 5.29 -6.42 4.76
CA ILE A 47 4.79 -7.69 4.17
C ILE A 47 5.30 -7.89 2.75
N LEU A 48 5.35 -6.83 1.94
CA LEU A 48 5.88 -6.91 0.57
C LEU A 48 7.38 -6.59 0.47
N GLY A 49 7.98 -6.08 1.56
CA GLY A 49 9.40 -5.76 1.65
C GLY A 49 9.89 -4.68 0.66
N PHE A 50 11.22 -4.52 0.59
CA PHE A 50 11.88 -3.50 -0.25
C PHE A 50 12.02 -3.89 -1.74
N ASN A 51 11.72 -5.13 -2.12
CA ASN A 51 11.89 -5.59 -3.50
C ASN A 51 10.73 -5.13 -4.39
N ALA A 52 10.95 -4.20 -5.32
CA ALA A 52 9.93 -3.56 -6.19
C ALA A 52 8.98 -4.52 -6.97
N GLY A 53 9.29 -5.81 -7.09
CA GLY A 53 8.55 -6.77 -7.91
C GLY A 53 7.04 -6.89 -7.59
N PRO A 54 6.62 -7.15 -6.34
CA PRO A 54 5.20 -7.36 -6.03
C PRO A 54 4.35 -6.10 -6.24
N GLY A 55 4.81 -4.92 -5.86
CA GLY A 55 4.06 -3.68 -6.06
C GLY A 55 3.95 -3.29 -7.54
N GLN A 56 4.98 -3.55 -8.34
CA GLN A 56 4.90 -3.41 -9.80
C GLN A 56 3.88 -4.37 -10.40
N PHE A 57 3.85 -5.63 -9.94
CA PHE A 57 2.88 -6.63 -10.39
C PHE A 57 1.43 -6.17 -10.13
N PHE A 58 1.10 -5.77 -8.90
CA PHE A 58 -0.27 -5.34 -8.57
C PHE A 58 -0.69 -4.08 -9.33
N THR A 59 0.25 -3.14 -9.51
CA THR A 59 0.01 -1.92 -10.29
C THR A 59 -0.34 -2.26 -11.74
N ASN A 60 0.47 -3.10 -12.39
CA ASN A 60 0.23 -3.52 -13.77
C ASN A 60 -1.04 -4.36 -13.91
N LEU A 61 -1.36 -5.20 -12.93
CA LEU A 61 -2.59 -5.98 -12.90
C LEU A 61 -3.83 -5.08 -12.85
N LEU A 62 -3.82 -4.04 -12.00
CA LEU A 62 -4.91 -3.07 -11.90
C LEU A 62 -5.11 -2.33 -13.24
N PHE A 63 -4.03 -1.89 -13.88
CA PHE A 63 -4.09 -1.27 -15.20
C PHE A 63 -4.66 -2.22 -16.25
N ALA A 64 -4.19 -3.47 -16.31
CA ALA A 64 -4.68 -4.46 -17.26
C ALA A 64 -6.18 -4.73 -17.07
N ALA A 65 -6.64 -4.88 -15.83
CA ALA A 65 -8.06 -5.07 -15.51
C ALA A 65 -8.91 -3.86 -15.94
N GLY A 66 -8.43 -2.63 -15.69
CA GLY A 66 -9.11 -1.41 -16.11
C GLY A 66 -9.22 -1.29 -17.64
N VAL A 67 -8.12 -1.51 -18.35
CA VAL A 67 -8.10 -1.48 -19.82
C VAL A 67 -9.01 -2.57 -20.40
N ALA A 68 -8.94 -3.80 -19.89
CA ALA A 68 -9.80 -4.88 -20.34
C ALA A 68 -11.28 -4.58 -20.09
N GLY A 69 -11.63 -4.01 -18.93
CA GLY A 69 -12.99 -3.60 -18.60
C GLY A 69 -13.53 -2.50 -19.53
N ILE A 70 -12.70 -1.50 -19.84
CA ILE A 70 -13.07 -0.43 -20.79
C ILE A 70 -13.27 -1.00 -22.20
N LEU A 71 -12.36 -1.86 -22.67
CA LEU A 71 -12.49 -2.52 -23.97
C LEU A 71 -13.76 -3.38 -24.03
N TRP A 72 -14.03 -4.16 -22.98
CA TRP A 72 -15.25 -4.96 -22.89
C TRP A 72 -16.51 -4.09 -22.96
N ALA A 73 -16.58 -3.04 -22.13
CA ALA A 73 -17.72 -2.14 -22.12
C ALA A 73 -17.90 -1.42 -23.48
N THR A 74 -16.83 -0.97 -24.12
CA THR A 74 -16.95 -0.30 -25.42
C THR A 74 -17.38 -1.24 -26.55
N LEU A 75 -16.85 -2.47 -26.57
CA LEU A 75 -17.13 -3.43 -27.64
C LEU A 75 -18.50 -4.11 -27.49
N PHE A 76 -18.92 -4.42 -26.27
CA PHE A 76 -20.09 -5.27 -26.04
C PHE A 76 -21.31 -4.52 -25.48
N ASN A 77 -21.15 -3.30 -24.97
CA ASN A 77 -22.27 -2.50 -24.43
C ASN A 77 -23.05 -1.73 -25.53
N SER A 78 -22.66 -1.85 -26.80
CA SER A 78 -23.43 -1.39 -27.96
C SER A 78 -24.39 -2.46 -28.53
N VAL A 79 -24.41 -3.66 -27.92
CA VAL A 79 -25.23 -4.82 -28.34
C VAL A 79 -26.51 -4.97 -27.47
N VAL A 80 -26.83 -3.97 -26.64
CA VAL A 80 -28.08 -3.88 -25.87
C VAL A 80 -28.90 -2.69 -26.33
#